data_AF-A0A150RHG8-F1
#
_entry.id   AF-A0A150RHG8-F1
#
_cell.length_a   1.000
_cell.length_b   1.000
_cell.length_c   1.000
_cell.angle_alpha   90.00
_cell.angle_beta   90.00
_cell.angle_gamma   90.00
#
_symmetry.space_group_name_H-M   'P 1'
#
loop_
_entity.id
_entity.type
_entity.pdbx_description
1 polymer ?
#
loop_
_entity_poly.entity_id
_entity_poly.type
_entity_poly.pdbx_seq_one_letter_code
_entity_poly.pdbx_strand_id
1 'polypeptide(L)'
;MRYADTEACQSGGHCRLCRDRDRGRKFRLAVIEDFEVPGGVVDFDCPHGIPWDTDVETSRFARAITRARAAAHGALSVLKTSLKVDLLPRPEVEARLDVCRRCPGGLAVMREGGDDVYTCGKLLEIHREQGRSTCGCILRAKAVDAEEDCPNGWWPRPG
;
A
#
# COMPACT_ATOMS: atom_id res chain seq x y z
N MET A 1 -8.77 13.08 17.17
CA MET A 1 -9.40 12.09 16.26
C MET A 1 -8.90 12.39 14.86
N ARG A 2 -8.44 11.37 14.10
CA ARG A 2 -7.91 11.61 12.75
C ARG A 2 -9.05 11.81 11.76
N TYR A 3 -8.94 12.82 10.90
CA TYR A 3 -9.91 13.08 9.84
C TYR A 3 -10.07 11.86 8.92
N ALA A 4 -8.97 11.16 8.65
CA ALA A 4 -8.94 9.95 7.85
C ALA A 4 -9.88 8.83 8.36
N ASP A 5 -10.18 8.80 9.66
CA ASP A 5 -11.03 7.76 10.25
C ASP A 5 -12.52 8.13 10.25
N THR A 6 -12.87 9.35 9.82
CA THR A 6 -14.26 9.84 9.80
C THR A 6 -15.05 9.30 8.62
N GLU A 7 -16.37 9.14 8.78
CA GLU A 7 -17.27 8.77 7.67
C GLU A 7 -17.21 9.78 6.51
N ALA A 8 -17.00 11.07 6.82
CA ALA A 8 -16.85 12.12 5.83
C ALA A 8 -15.64 11.90 4.90
N CYS A 9 -14.51 11.41 5.43
CA CYS A 9 -13.34 11.04 4.62
C CYS A 9 -13.54 9.68 3.93
N GLN A 10 -14.02 8.68 4.67
CA GLN A 10 -14.18 7.29 4.19
C GLN A 10 -15.20 7.14 3.06
N SER A 11 -16.25 7.96 3.06
CA SER A 11 -17.25 7.98 1.99
C SER A 11 -16.71 8.49 0.65
N GLY A 12 -15.62 9.26 0.67
CA GLY A 12 -15.07 9.92 -0.51
C GLY A 12 -15.97 11.00 -1.13
N GLY A 13 -17.13 11.29 -0.52
CA GLY A 13 -18.11 12.25 -1.05
C GLY A 13 -17.57 13.67 -1.17
N HIS A 14 -16.58 14.01 -0.34
CA HIS A 14 -15.95 15.33 -0.31
C HIS A 14 -14.57 15.36 -0.98
N CYS A 15 -14.10 14.27 -1.63
CA CYS A 15 -12.75 14.20 -2.19
C CYS A 15 -12.48 15.31 -3.21
N ARG A 16 -13.43 15.57 -4.13
CA ARG A 16 -13.31 16.64 -5.12
C ARG A 16 -13.07 17.99 -4.46
N LEU A 17 -13.92 18.36 -3.51
CA LEU A 17 -13.80 19.62 -2.78
C LEU A 17 -12.51 19.66 -1.95
N CYS A 18 -12.20 18.57 -1.26
CA CYS A 18 -11.04 18.47 -0.38
C CYS A 18 -9.71 18.59 -1.15
N ARG A 19 -9.64 18.08 -2.38
CA ARG A 19 -8.44 18.05 -3.24
C ARG A 19 -8.37 19.18 -4.26
N ASP A 20 -9.35 20.07 -4.30
CA ASP A 20 -9.27 21.31 -5.06
C ASP A 20 -8.41 22.33 -4.30
N ARG A 21 -7.27 22.75 -4.85
CA ARG A 21 -6.35 23.67 -4.16
C ARG A 21 -7.01 24.99 -3.80
N ASP A 22 -7.76 25.56 -4.73
CA ASP A 22 -8.30 26.91 -4.60
C ASP A 22 -9.64 26.92 -3.87
N ARG A 23 -10.60 26.12 -4.32
CA ARG A 23 -11.97 26.09 -3.78
C ARG A 23 -12.06 25.32 -2.46
N GLY A 24 -11.17 24.36 -2.23
CA GLY A 24 -11.18 23.47 -1.08
C GLY A 24 -10.55 24.03 0.21
N ARG A 25 -9.85 25.17 0.14
CA ARG A 25 -9.06 25.66 1.28
C ARG A 25 -9.87 25.91 2.55
N LYS A 26 -11.06 26.51 2.41
CA LYS A 26 -11.97 26.75 3.54
C LYS A 26 -12.44 25.44 4.19
N PHE A 27 -12.73 24.44 3.36
CA PHE A 27 -13.08 23.10 3.85
C PHE A 27 -11.93 22.49 4.65
N ARG A 28 -10.69 22.58 4.15
CA ARG A 28 -9.51 22.05 4.86
C ARG A 28 -9.20 22.77 6.17
N LEU A 29 -9.43 24.09 6.22
CA LEU A 29 -9.34 24.87 7.46
C LEU A 29 -10.34 24.37 8.52
N ALA A 30 -11.60 24.17 8.14
CA ALA A 30 -12.59 23.61 9.07
C ALA A 30 -12.21 22.18 9.52
N VAL A 31 -11.65 21.37 8.62
CA VAL A 31 -11.19 20.02 8.96
C VAL A 31 -10.07 20.05 9.99
N ILE A 32 -9.08 20.93 9.88
CA ILE A 32 -7.96 20.96 10.84
C ILE A 32 -8.35 21.58 12.20
N GLU A 33 -9.44 22.36 12.26
CA GLU A 33 -9.99 22.86 13.53
C GLU A 33 -10.52 21.72 14.40
N ASP A 34 -11.21 20.75 13.80
CA ASP A 34 -11.90 19.68 14.51
C ASP A 34 -11.16 18.32 14.49
N PHE A 35 -10.20 18.14 13.57
CA PHE A 35 -9.57 16.84 13.32
C PHE A 35 -8.06 16.91 13.14
N GLU A 36 -7.39 15.82 13.53
CA GLU A 36 -5.99 15.61 13.21
C GLU A 36 -5.83 15.25 11.73
N VAL A 37 -4.95 15.98 11.04
CA VAL A 37 -4.60 15.77 9.62
C VAL A 37 -3.11 15.47 9.47
N PRO A 38 -2.69 14.78 8.38
CA PRO A 38 -1.28 14.53 8.11
C PRO A 38 -0.44 15.81 8.14
N GLY A 39 0.63 15.81 8.95
CA GLY A 39 1.54 16.94 9.08
C GLY A 39 0.96 18.18 9.79
N GLY A 40 -0.32 18.19 10.18
CA GLY A 40 -0.93 19.33 10.87
C GLY A 40 -0.94 20.61 10.03
N VAL A 41 -1.01 20.49 8.71
CA VAL A 41 -1.03 21.63 7.77
C VAL A 41 -2.33 21.67 6.97
N VAL A 42 -2.74 22.86 6.52
CA VAL A 42 -4.00 23.05 5.78
C VAL A 42 -3.98 22.30 4.44
N ASP A 43 -2.86 22.34 3.74
CA ASP A 43 -2.69 21.64 2.46
C ASP A 43 -2.01 20.28 2.69
N PHE A 44 -2.63 19.47 3.56
CA PHE A 44 -2.15 18.13 3.92
C PHE A 44 -2.28 17.13 2.76
N ASP A 45 -1.31 16.23 2.65
CA ASP A 45 -1.37 15.10 1.73
C ASP A 45 -2.56 14.20 2.04
N CYS A 46 -3.23 13.72 0.98
CA CYS A 46 -4.39 12.86 1.15
C CYS A 46 -3.96 11.55 1.85
N PRO A 47 -4.61 11.14 2.94
CA PRO A 47 -4.36 9.84 3.59
C PRO A 47 -4.55 8.63 2.67
N HIS A 48 -5.32 8.81 1.59
CA HIS A 48 -5.58 7.80 0.56
C HIS A 48 -4.72 8.00 -0.71
N GLY A 49 -3.74 8.91 -0.67
CA GLY A 49 -2.82 9.20 -1.76
C GLY A 49 -3.47 9.81 -3.00
N ILE A 50 -4.63 10.46 -2.87
CA ILE A 50 -5.26 11.18 -4.00
C ILE A 50 -4.45 12.47 -4.26
N PRO A 51 -3.92 12.67 -5.48
CA PRO A 51 -3.20 13.89 -5.82
C PRO A 51 -4.10 15.13 -5.73
N TRP A 52 -3.48 16.29 -5.53
CA TRP A 52 -4.15 17.58 -5.68
C TRP A 52 -4.72 17.74 -7.09
N ASP A 53 -5.80 18.52 -7.20
CA ASP A 53 -6.43 18.93 -8.46
C ASP A 53 -6.93 17.75 -9.31
N THR A 54 -7.07 16.58 -8.68
CA THR A 54 -7.69 15.41 -9.30
C THR A 54 -9.21 15.61 -9.31
N ASP A 55 -9.81 15.55 -10.51
CA ASP A 55 -11.27 15.60 -10.63
C ASP A 55 -11.88 14.26 -10.23
N VAL A 56 -12.14 14.10 -8.93
CA VAL A 56 -12.72 12.89 -8.35
C VAL A 56 -14.25 13.00 -8.45
N GLU A 57 -14.83 12.55 -9.56
CA GLU A 57 -16.29 12.44 -9.62
C GLU A 57 -16.80 11.43 -8.59
N THR A 58 -17.86 11.84 -7.87
CA THR A 58 -18.49 11.06 -6.83
C THR A 58 -19.19 9.83 -7.41
N SER A 59 -18.91 8.66 -6.81
CA SER A 59 -19.46 7.32 -7.05
C SER A 59 -18.60 6.36 -7.91
N ARG A 60 -18.42 5.14 -7.39
CA ARG A 60 -17.77 3.95 -7.99
C ARG A 60 -16.27 4.05 -8.33
N PHE A 61 -15.72 5.24 -8.56
CA PHE A 61 -14.32 5.42 -8.96
C PHE A 61 -13.29 5.23 -7.84
N ALA A 62 -13.61 5.45 -6.57
CA ALA A 62 -12.69 5.13 -5.46
C ALA A 62 -12.31 3.63 -5.43
N ARG A 63 -13.25 2.74 -5.78
CA ARG A 63 -12.99 1.30 -5.93
C ARG A 63 -12.24 0.96 -7.21
N ALA A 64 -12.54 1.62 -8.32
CA ALA A 64 -11.86 1.42 -9.60
C ALA A 64 -10.42 1.96 -9.58
N ILE A 65 -10.16 3.11 -8.95
CA ILE A 65 -8.83 3.71 -8.78
C ILE A 65 -7.99 2.90 -7.79
N THR A 66 -8.57 2.38 -6.71
CA THR A 66 -7.84 1.47 -5.82
C THR A 66 -7.46 0.18 -6.54
N ARG A 67 -8.37 -0.37 -7.36
CA ARG A 67 -8.10 -1.56 -8.20
C ARG A 67 -7.12 -1.27 -9.33
N ALA A 68 -7.22 -0.10 -9.97
CA ALA A 68 -6.33 0.34 -11.03
C ALA A 68 -4.96 0.70 -10.49
N ARG A 69 -4.83 1.25 -9.28
CA ARG A 69 -3.54 1.41 -8.59
C ARG A 69 -2.96 0.07 -8.18
N ALA A 70 -3.72 -0.85 -7.60
CA ALA A 70 -3.20 -2.18 -7.27
C ALA A 70 -2.79 -2.97 -8.54
N ALA A 71 -3.57 -2.85 -9.61
CA ALA A 71 -3.26 -3.46 -10.90
C ALA A 71 -2.11 -2.74 -11.61
N ALA A 72 -2.00 -1.42 -11.51
CA ALA A 72 -0.90 -0.64 -12.05
C ALA A 72 0.38 -0.88 -11.26
N HIS A 73 0.35 -0.96 -9.93
CA HIS A 73 1.51 -1.38 -9.13
C HIS A 73 1.90 -2.83 -9.42
N GLY A 74 0.93 -3.74 -9.54
CA GLY A 74 1.19 -5.12 -9.94
C GLY A 74 1.78 -5.21 -11.35
N ALA A 75 1.21 -4.49 -12.32
CA ALA A 75 1.68 -4.47 -13.70
C ALA A 75 3.02 -3.74 -13.83
N LEU A 76 3.24 -2.64 -13.11
CA LEU A 76 4.49 -1.89 -13.06
C LEU A 76 5.56 -2.71 -12.35
N SER A 77 5.24 -3.47 -11.31
CA SER A 77 6.19 -4.38 -10.65
C SER A 77 6.54 -5.55 -11.58
N VAL A 78 5.58 -6.11 -12.33
CA VAL A 78 5.85 -7.08 -13.41
C VAL A 78 6.66 -6.45 -14.56
N LEU A 79 6.40 -5.19 -14.92
CA LEU A 79 7.12 -4.47 -15.97
C LEU A 79 8.54 -4.13 -15.54
N LYS A 80 8.74 -3.63 -14.32
CA LYS A 80 10.04 -3.38 -13.67
C LYS A 80 10.83 -4.66 -13.53
N THR A 81 10.17 -5.77 -13.16
CA THR A 81 10.76 -7.13 -13.15
C THR A 81 11.19 -7.55 -14.55
N SER A 82 10.40 -7.25 -15.58
CA SER A 82 10.70 -7.57 -16.98
C SER A 82 11.77 -6.66 -17.59
N LEU A 83 11.88 -5.42 -17.10
CA LEU A 83 12.84 -4.39 -17.55
C LEU A 83 14.10 -4.31 -16.68
N LYS A 84 14.18 -5.09 -15.60
CA LYS A 84 15.26 -5.10 -14.60
C LYS A 84 15.58 -3.72 -13.98
N VAL A 85 14.58 -2.86 -13.87
CA VAL A 85 14.71 -1.55 -13.20
C VAL A 85 14.27 -1.71 -11.74
N ASP A 86 15.06 -1.19 -10.80
CA ASP A 86 14.82 -1.23 -9.35
C ASP A 86 14.71 -2.64 -8.72
N LEU A 87 15.21 -3.68 -9.39
CA LEU A 87 15.30 -5.01 -8.82
C LEU A 87 16.53 -5.14 -7.95
N LEU A 88 16.37 -5.74 -6.78
CA LEU A 88 17.51 -6.13 -5.96
C LEU A 88 18.32 -7.23 -6.66
N PRO A 89 19.65 -7.21 -6.51
CA PRO A 89 20.49 -8.30 -7.00
C PRO A 89 20.13 -9.59 -6.26
N ARG A 90 20.29 -10.73 -6.94
CA ARG A 90 19.89 -12.06 -6.44
C ARG A 90 20.35 -12.37 -5.00
N PRO A 91 21.57 -12.01 -4.56
CA PRO A 91 21.99 -12.21 -3.16
C PRO A 91 21.11 -11.49 -2.15
N GLU A 92 20.66 -10.28 -2.45
CA GLU A 92 19.81 -9.48 -1.55
C GLU A 92 18.37 -10.00 -1.52
N VAL A 93 17.86 -10.46 -2.67
CA VAL A 93 16.58 -11.16 -2.74
C VAL A 93 16.60 -12.43 -1.89
N GLU A 94 17.66 -13.23 -1.99
CA GLU A 94 17.83 -14.43 -1.15
C GLU A 94 17.97 -14.09 0.32
N ALA A 95 18.66 -12.99 0.68
CA ALA A 95 18.73 -12.53 2.06
C ALA A 95 17.35 -12.18 2.63
N ARG A 96 16.51 -11.48 1.84
CA ARG A 96 15.12 -11.18 2.21
C ARG A 96 14.26 -12.44 2.34
N LEU A 97 14.41 -13.40 1.42
CA LEU A 97 13.67 -14.68 1.46
C LEU A 97 14.13 -15.58 2.61
N ASP A 98 15.40 -15.55 2.97
CA ASP A 98 15.94 -16.32 4.08
C ASP A 98 15.39 -15.87 5.44
N VAL A 99 15.16 -14.56 5.60
CA VAL A 99 14.37 -14.03 6.74
C VAL A 99 12.96 -14.61 6.76
N CYS A 100 12.31 -14.77 5.60
CA CYS A 100 10.98 -15.38 5.57
C CYS A 100 11.02 -16.88 5.91
N ARG A 101 12.04 -17.63 5.46
CA ARG A 101 12.23 -19.04 5.83
C ARG A 101 12.43 -19.21 7.35
N ARG A 102 13.13 -18.27 7.98
CA ARG A 102 13.43 -18.24 9.42
C ARG A 102 12.61 -17.19 10.16
N CYS A 103 11.38 -16.93 9.72
CA CYS A 103 10.59 -15.77 10.16
C CYS A 103 10.56 -15.66 11.69
N PRO A 104 11.15 -14.60 12.29
CA PRO A 104 11.26 -14.49 13.75
C PRO A 104 9.91 -14.51 14.46
N GLY A 105 8.87 -13.99 13.81
CA GLY A 105 7.51 -13.98 14.34
C GLY A 105 6.70 -15.26 14.05
N GLY A 106 7.27 -16.26 13.36
CA GLY A 106 6.53 -17.44 12.92
C GLY A 106 5.37 -17.13 11.97
N LEU A 107 5.35 -15.94 11.38
CA LEU A 107 4.22 -15.46 10.58
C LEU A 107 4.28 -15.97 9.14
N ALA A 108 5.46 -16.25 8.57
CA ALA A 108 5.55 -16.72 7.18
C ALA A 108 4.98 -18.13 7.01
N VAL A 109 4.18 -18.34 5.97
CA VAL A 109 3.59 -19.64 5.61
C VAL A 109 4.33 -20.21 4.39
N MET A 110 4.83 -21.42 4.55
CA MET A 110 5.55 -22.23 3.55
C MET A 110 4.63 -23.34 3.03
N ARG A 111 4.79 -23.82 1.78
CA ARG A 111 4.13 -25.09 1.38
C ARG A 111 4.92 -26.28 1.88
N GLU A 112 4.19 -27.37 2.12
CA GLU A 112 4.77 -28.70 2.21
C GLU A 112 5.41 -29.10 0.87
N GLY A 113 6.56 -29.77 0.93
CA GLY A 113 7.22 -30.35 -0.25
C GLY A 113 8.50 -29.63 -0.72
N GLY A 114 8.99 -28.62 0.00
CA GLY A 114 10.35 -28.09 -0.20
C GLY A 114 10.49 -26.89 -1.14
N ASP A 115 9.47 -26.54 -1.91
CA ASP A 115 9.53 -25.39 -2.83
C ASP A 115 8.78 -24.17 -2.28
N ASP A 116 9.51 -23.35 -1.52
CA ASP A 116 9.37 -21.90 -1.30
C ASP A 116 8.29 -21.30 -0.37
N VAL A 117 8.45 -19.97 -0.16
CA VAL A 117 7.73 -19.08 0.76
C VAL A 117 6.50 -18.49 0.07
N TYR A 118 5.30 -18.72 0.63
CA TYR A 118 4.07 -18.39 -0.09
C TYR A 118 3.43 -17.04 0.31
N THR A 119 3.37 -16.76 1.60
CA THR A 119 2.77 -15.52 2.10
C THR A 119 3.16 -15.27 3.55
N CYS A 120 3.00 -14.04 4.03
CA CYS A 120 3.06 -13.75 5.46
C CYS A 120 1.65 -13.97 6.03
N GLY A 121 1.52 -14.66 7.15
CA GLY A 121 0.25 -15.01 7.81
C GLY A 121 -0.61 -13.78 8.07
N LYS A 122 0.01 -12.69 8.53
CA LYS A 122 -0.68 -11.40 8.66
C LYS A 122 -1.14 -10.80 7.33
N LEU A 123 -0.39 -11.01 6.25
CA LEU A 123 -0.80 -10.60 4.90
C LEU A 123 -1.96 -11.48 4.41
N LEU A 124 -1.94 -12.78 4.69
CA LEU A 124 -3.04 -13.71 4.42
C LEU A 124 -4.31 -13.34 5.20
N GLU A 125 -4.19 -12.95 6.46
CA GLU A 125 -5.29 -12.43 7.29
C GLU A 125 -5.90 -11.18 6.67
N ILE A 126 -5.08 -10.16 6.36
CA ILE A 126 -5.53 -8.93 5.69
C ILE A 126 -6.23 -9.23 4.37
N HIS A 127 -5.68 -10.15 3.56
CA HIS A 127 -6.32 -10.52 2.30
C HIS A 127 -7.63 -11.28 2.50
N ARG A 128 -7.72 -12.18 3.48
CA ARG A 128 -8.96 -12.89 3.84
C ARG A 128 -10.04 -11.92 4.30
N GLU A 129 -9.70 -10.97 5.18
CA GLU A 129 -10.62 -9.91 5.63
C GLU A 129 -11.13 -9.05 4.46
N GLN A 130 -10.28 -8.84 3.46
CA GLN A 130 -10.63 -8.12 2.23
C GLN A 130 -11.34 -8.99 1.16
N GLY A 131 -11.64 -10.25 1.46
CA GLY A 131 -12.25 -11.19 0.52
C GLY A 131 -11.37 -11.53 -0.69
N ARG A 132 -10.05 -11.42 -0.55
CA ARG A 132 -9.06 -11.68 -1.60
C ARG A 132 -8.36 -13.01 -1.34
N SER A 133 -8.21 -13.82 -2.38
CA SER A 133 -7.28 -14.95 -2.36
C SER A 133 -5.87 -14.42 -2.65
N THR A 134 -4.88 -14.82 -1.84
CA THR A 134 -3.48 -14.62 -2.20
C THR A 134 -3.03 -15.80 -3.03
N CYS A 135 -2.53 -15.57 -4.25
CA CYS A 135 -1.59 -16.53 -4.81
C CYS A 135 -0.38 -16.52 -3.87
N GLY A 136 0.04 -17.69 -3.41
CA GLY A 136 1.15 -17.78 -2.48
C GLY A 136 2.50 -17.51 -3.15
N CYS A 137 2.65 -16.47 -3.97
CA CYS A 137 3.94 -16.08 -4.55
C CYS A 137 4.30 -14.64 -4.20
N ILE A 138 3.47 -13.97 -3.39
CA ILE A 138 3.54 -12.53 -3.15
C ILE A 138 4.81 -12.12 -2.41
N LEU A 139 5.35 -12.98 -1.53
CA LEU A 139 6.58 -12.67 -0.82
C LEU A 139 7.81 -12.69 -1.73
N ARG A 140 7.87 -13.60 -2.71
CA ARG A 140 8.95 -13.60 -3.71
C ARG A 140 8.89 -12.36 -4.59
N ALA A 141 7.70 -11.97 -5.04
CA ALA A 141 7.54 -10.75 -5.83
C ALA A 141 8.01 -9.50 -5.06
N LYS A 142 7.57 -9.35 -3.79
CA LYS A 142 8.01 -8.24 -2.94
C LYS A 142 9.50 -8.28 -2.61
N ALA A 143 10.09 -9.47 -2.43
CA ALA A 143 11.50 -9.58 -2.08
C ALA A 143 12.44 -9.10 -3.20
N VAL A 144 11.97 -9.16 -4.45
CA VAL A 144 12.71 -8.70 -5.64
C VAL A 144 12.71 -7.18 -5.78
N ASP A 145 11.69 -6.50 -5.31
CA ASP A 145 11.50 -5.06 -5.48
C ASP A 145 12.24 -4.27 -4.39
N ALA A 146 13.19 -3.41 -4.77
CA ALA A 146 13.99 -2.63 -3.82
C ALA A 146 13.15 -1.67 -2.96
N GLU A 147 12.02 -1.17 -3.50
CA GLU A 147 11.13 -0.22 -2.84
C GLU A 147 10.17 -0.90 -1.85
N GLU A 148 10.06 -2.23 -1.90
CA GLU A 148 9.16 -2.99 -1.03
C GLU A 148 9.80 -3.31 0.32
N ASP A 149 9.03 -3.09 1.39
CA ASP A 149 9.39 -3.41 2.76
C ASP A 149 8.75 -4.72 3.24
N CYS A 150 9.41 -5.35 4.21
CA CYS A 150 8.80 -6.42 4.99
C CYS A 150 7.60 -5.86 5.76
N PRO A 151 6.40 -6.46 5.67
CA PRO A 151 5.24 -6.02 6.45
C PRO A 151 5.46 -6.01 7.98
N ASN A 152 6.44 -6.78 8.46
CA ASN A 152 6.81 -6.87 9.87
C ASN A 152 8.19 -6.24 10.18
N GLY A 153 8.80 -5.56 9.20
CA GLY A 153 10.06 -4.84 9.41
C GLY A 153 11.33 -5.69 9.57
N TRP A 154 11.30 -6.98 9.21
CA TRP A 154 12.45 -7.89 9.42
C TRP A 154 13.45 -7.96 8.26
N TRP A 155 13.13 -7.38 7.10
CA TRP A 155 14.05 -7.44 5.95
C TRP A 155 15.24 -6.51 6.16
N PRO A 156 16.46 -6.95 5.76
CA PRO A 156 17.60 -6.06 5.71
C PRO A 156 17.31 -4.94 4.69
N ARG A 157 17.60 -3.70 5.09
CA ARG A 157 17.58 -2.56 4.18
C ARG A 157 18.88 -2.52 3.39
N PRO A 158 18.84 -2.21 2.09
CA PRO A 158 20.05 -1.93 1.34
C PRO A 158 20.78 -0.75 1.98
N GLY A 159 22.09 -0.88 2.14
CA GLY A 159 22.99 0.13 2.70
C GLY A 159 23.47 1.13 1.66
#